data_AF-A0A961M155-F1
#
_entry.id   AF-A0A961M155-F1
#
_cell.length_a   1.000
_cell.length_b   1.000
_cell.length_c   1.000
_cell.angle_alpha   90.00
_cell.angle_beta   90.00
_cell.angle_gamma   90.00
#
_symmetry.space_group_name_H-M   'P 1'
#
loop_
_entity.id
_entity.type
_entity.pdbx_description
1 polymer ?
#
loop_
_entity_poly.entity_id
_entity_poly.type
_entity_poly.pdbx_seq_one_letter_code
_entity_poly.pdbx_strand_id
1 'polypeptide(L)'
;MTSLRDAAMTSKAWPFEEARRLAKRYEKAPPEKGYVLFETGYGPSGLPHIGTFGEVARTTMIRRAFEVISDIPTRLICFSDDMD
;
A
#
# COMPACT_ATOMS: atom_id res chain seq x y z
N MET A 1 14.59 -23.58 -2.53
CA MET A 1 13.72 -22.80 -1.63
C MET A 1 13.15 -21.65 -2.45
N THR A 2 11.83 -21.58 -2.58
CA THR A 2 11.16 -20.45 -3.26
C THR A 2 11.40 -19.18 -2.44
N SER A 3 11.85 -18.10 -3.08
CA SER A 3 12.05 -16.85 -2.34
C SER A 3 10.69 -16.28 -1.89
N LEU A 4 10.67 -15.48 -0.82
CA LEU A 4 9.45 -14.81 -0.37
C LEU A 4 8.81 -13.97 -1.51
N ARG A 5 9.65 -13.40 -2.38
CA ARG A 5 9.24 -12.65 -3.57
C ARG A 5 8.52 -13.52 -4.59
N ASP A 6 9.01 -14.72 -4.87
CA ASP A 6 8.37 -15.65 -5.82
C ASP A 6 6.98 -16.12 -5.31
N ALA A 7 6.88 -16.38 -4.01
CA ALA A 7 5.60 -16.72 -3.37
C ALA A 7 4.62 -15.53 -3.44
N ALA A 8 5.09 -14.31 -3.20
CA ALA A 8 4.31 -13.09 -3.30
C ALA A 8 3.82 -12.81 -4.74
N MET A 9 4.68 -13.04 -5.74
CA MET A 9 4.35 -12.82 -7.15
C MET A 9 3.23 -13.75 -7.65
N THR A 10 3.10 -14.95 -7.09
CA THR A 10 2.08 -15.94 -7.47
C THR A 10 0.86 -15.99 -6.55
N SER A 11 0.92 -15.31 -5.39
CA SER A 11 -0.18 -15.26 -4.42
C SER A 11 -1.45 -14.63 -5.01
N LYS A 12 -2.58 -15.29 -4.75
CA LYS A 12 -3.93 -14.82 -5.08
C LYS A 12 -4.53 -13.91 -4.00
N ALA A 13 -3.81 -13.65 -2.91
CA ALA A 13 -4.31 -12.71 -1.91
C ALA A 13 -4.42 -11.30 -2.50
N TRP A 14 -5.53 -10.63 -2.24
CA TRP A 14 -5.86 -9.31 -2.79
C TRP A 14 -4.72 -8.27 -2.68
N PRO A 15 -3.99 -8.14 -1.55
CA PRO A 15 -2.91 -7.16 -1.45
C PRO A 15 -1.81 -7.35 -2.51
N PHE A 16 -1.47 -8.60 -2.84
CA PHE A 16 -0.47 -8.90 -3.88
C PHE A 16 -1.00 -8.65 -5.28
N GLU A 17 -2.31 -8.76 -5.50
CA GLU A 17 -2.92 -8.38 -6.78
C GLU A 17 -2.81 -6.87 -7.02
N GLU A 18 -3.19 -6.05 -6.04
CA GLU A 18 -3.06 -4.58 -6.15
C GLU A 18 -1.59 -4.16 -6.22
N ALA A 19 -0.71 -4.80 -5.44
CA ALA A 19 0.72 -4.54 -5.50
C ALA A 19 1.29 -4.82 -6.89
N ARG A 20 0.91 -5.93 -7.55
CA ARG A 20 1.35 -6.23 -8.92
C ARG A 20 0.85 -5.21 -9.93
N ARG A 21 -0.38 -4.72 -9.80
CA ARG A 21 -0.90 -3.62 -10.64
C ARG A 21 -0.07 -2.35 -10.46
N LEU A 22 0.34 -2.03 -9.23
CA LEU A 22 1.19 -0.89 -8.93
C LEU A 22 2.61 -1.08 -9.47
N ALA A 23 3.20 -2.27 -9.33
CA ALA A 23 4.51 -2.59 -9.88
C ALA A 23 4.52 -2.44 -11.41
N LYS A 24 3.46 -2.92 -12.07
CA LYS A 24 3.26 -2.74 -13.52
C LYS A 24 3.15 -1.26 -13.91
N ARG A 25 2.49 -0.42 -13.10
CA ARG A 25 2.41 1.03 -13.36
C ARG A 25 3.80 1.70 -13.37
N TYR A 26 4.74 1.22 -12.55
CA TYR A 26 6.10 1.77 -12.44
C TYR A 26 7.17 0.88 -13.07
N GLU A 27 6.80 0.02 -14.02
CA GLU A 27 7.72 -0.93 -14.66
C GLU A 27 8.85 -0.24 -15.44
N LYS A 28 8.56 0.91 -16.06
CA LYS A 28 9.56 1.64 -16.88
C LYS A 28 10.52 2.47 -16.04
N ALA A 29 10.01 3.11 -14.99
CA ALA A 29 10.79 3.98 -14.12
C ALA A 29 10.03 4.19 -12.79
N PRO A 30 10.78 4.38 -11.68
CA PRO A 30 10.17 4.82 -10.43
C PRO A 30 9.59 6.24 -10.58
N PRO A 31 8.70 6.66 -9.66
CA PRO A 31 8.23 8.04 -9.61
C PRO A 31 9.37 9.05 -9.54
N GLU A 32 9.20 10.25 -10.09
CA GLU A 32 10.20 11.33 -10.04
C GLU A 32 10.66 11.66 -8.62
N LYS A 33 9.75 11.54 -7.64
CA LYS A 33 10.05 11.74 -6.21
C LYS A 33 10.94 10.65 -5.61
N GLY A 34 11.23 9.57 -6.34
CA GLY A 34 12.07 8.44 -5.92
C GLY A 34 11.36 7.39 -5.05
N TYR A 35 10.07 7.55 -4.78
CA TYR A 35 9.28 6.62 -3.96
C TYR A 35 7.81 6.57 -4.40
N VAL A 36 7.15 5.45 -4.12
CA VAL A 36 5.68 5.33 -4.24
C VAL A 36 5.03 5.83 -2.97
N LEU A 37 4.18 6.85 -3.11
CA LEU A 37 3.40 7.40 -2.01
C LEU A 37 2.10 6.62 -1.85
N PHE A 38 1.89 6.09 -0.65
CA PHE A 38 0.62 5.53 -0.20
C PHE A 38 -0.04 6.52 0.73
N GLU A 39 -1.36 6.68 0.59
CA GLU A 39 -2.14 7.64 1.36
C GLU A 39 -3.36 6.93 1.93
N THR A 40 -3.70 7.28 3.16
CA THR A 40 -4.93 6.86 3.83
C THR A 40 -5.35 7.97 4.76
N GLY A 41 -6.65 8.14 4.93
CA GLY A 41 -7.19 9.17 5.80
C GLY A 41 -8.46 8.71 6.48
N TYR A 42 -8.81 9.40 7.56
CA TYR A 42 -10.05 9.21 8.29
C TYR A 42 -10.55 10.57 8.80
N GLY A 43 -11.87 10.72 8.92
CA GLY A 43 -12.46 11.91 9.54
C GLY A 43 -12.32 11.89 11.08
N PRO A 44 -11.99 13.02 11.74
CA PRO A 44 -11.88 13.12 13.20
C PRO A 44 -13.22 13.33 13.91
N SER A 45 -14.36 13.28 13.20
CA SER A 45 -15.67 13.65 13.71
C SER A 45 -16.26 12.68 14.75
N GLY A 46 -15.56 11.60 15.10
CA GLY A 46 -15.97 10.66 16.13
C GLY A 46 -14.88 9.67 16.54
N LEU A 47 -15.18 8.84 17.54
CA LEU A 47 -14.28 7.75 17.94
C LEU A 47 -14.12 6.75 16.78
N PRO A 48 -12.89 6.37 16.41
CA PRO A 48 -12.65 5.40 15.36
C PRO A 48 -13.34 4.07 15.67
N HIS A 49 -14.09 3.54 14.71
CA HIS A 49 -14.64 2.19 14.78
C HIS A 49 -13.79 1.21 13.98
N ILE A 50 -14.11 -0.07 14.05
CA ILE A 50 -13.37 -1.14 13.36
C ILE A 50 -13.22 -0.90 11.84
N GLY A 51 -14.16 -0.17 11.23
CA GLY A 51 -14.11 0.22 9.82
C GLY A 51 -13.00 1.23 9.52
N THR A 52 -12.85 2.26 10.35
CA THR A 52 -11.76 3.25 10.27
C THR A 52 -10.39 2.57 10.35
N PHE A 53 -10.23 1.63 11.29
CA PHE A 53 -9.00 0.83 11.37
C PHE A 53 -8.80 -0.04 10.11
N GLY A 54 -9.89 -0.58 9.56
CA GLY A 54 -9.87 -1.35 8.32
C GLY A 54 -9.39 -0.54 7.11
N GLU A 55 -9.74 0.75 7.02
CA GLU A 55 -9.26 1.65 5.96
C GLU A 55 -7.75 1.82 6.01
N VAL A 56 -7.21 2.15 7.18
CA VAL A 56 -5.76 2.29 7.40
C VAL A 56 -5.03 0.95 7.17
N ALA A 57 -5.62 -0.15 7.64
CA ALA A 57 -5.04 -1.48 7.49
C ALA A 57 -4.94 -1.91 6.03
N ARG A 58 -5.96 -1.65 5.19
CA ARG A 58 -5.95 -2.04 3.76
C ARG A 58 -4.83 -1.36 2.98
N THR A 59 -4.63 -0.06 3.16
CA THR A 59 -3.51 0.66 2.51
C THR A 59 -2.17 0.09 2.97
N THR A 60 -2.04 -0.22 4.27
CA THR A 60 -0.83 -0.84 4.81
C THR A 60 -0.57 -2.23 4.25
N MET A 61 -1.62 -3.06 4.08
CA MET A 61 -1.50 -4.40 3.49
C MET A 61 -0.96 -4.32 2.06
N ILE A 62 -1.50 -3.44 1.22
CA ILE A 62 -1.02 -3.27 -0.17
C ILE A 62 0.42 -2.75 -0.17
N ARG A 63 0.73 -1.75 0.67
CA ARG A 63 2.09 -1.21 0.77
C ARG A 63 3.11 -2.28 1.12
N ARG A 64 2.83 -3.12 2.13
CA ARG A 64 3.72 -4.23 2.52
C ARG A 64 3.84 -5.27 1.42
N ALA A 65 2.74 -5.62 0.75
CA ALA A 65 2.78 -6.52 -0.40
C ALA A 65 3.64 -5.96 -1.54
N PHE A 66 3.58 -4.65 -1.79
CA PHE A 66 4.41 -3.95 -2.77
C PHE A 66 5.89 -3.97 -2.39
N GLU A 67 6.24 -3.66 -1.14
CA GLU A 67 7.63 -3.72 -0.63
C GLU A 67 8.26 -5.12 -0.77
N VAL A 68 7.44 -6.19 -0.73
CA VAL A 68 7.93 -7.57 -0.92
C VAL A 68 8.25 -7.86 -2.40
N ILE A 69 7.54 -7.25 -3.34
CA ILE A 69 7.67 -7.56 -4.78
C ILE A 69 8.43 -6.49 -5.58
N SER A 70 8.71 -5.34 -4.99
CA SER A 70 9.32 -4.18 -5.62
C SER A 70 10.42 -3.59 -4.76
N ASP A 71 11.49 -3.14 -5.40
CA ASP A 71 12.62 -2.48 -4.76
C ASP A 71 12.44 -0.94 -4.73
N ILE A 72 11.32 -0.43 -5.25
CA ILE A 72 11.01 1.01 -5.22
C ILE A 72 10.67 1.41 -3.77
N PRO A 73 11.35 2.43 -3.20
CA PRO A 73 11.03 2.92 -1.86
C PRO A 73 9.56 3.31 -1.73
N THR A 74 9.00 3.16 -0.53
CA THR A 74 7.62 3.57 -0.26
C THR A 74 7.55 4.56 0.90
N ARG A 75 6.53 5.42 0.87
CA ARG A 75 6.15 6.27 2.00
C ARG A 75 4.65 6.14 2.24
N LEU A 76 4.23 6.21 3.49
CA LEU A 76 2.82 6.25 3.88
C LEU A 76 2.54 7.59 4.55
N ILE A 77 1.54 8.32 4.04
CA ILE A 77 0.93 9.44 4.74
C ILE A 77 -0.42 8.94 5.25
N CYS A 78 -0.59 9.01 6.56
CA CYS A 78 -1.87 8.78 7.23
C CYS A 78 -2.30 10.12 7.82
N PHE A 79 -3.46 10.62 7.41
CA PHE A 79 -3.94 11.92 7.84
C PHE A 79 -5.33 11.82 8.49
N SER A 80 -5.57 12.70 9.45
CA SER A 80 -6.91 12.96 9.95
C SER A 80 -7.44 14.15 9.17
N ASP A 81 -8.51 13.96 8.41
CA ASP A 81 -9.09 15.01 7.57
C ASP A 81 -10.01 15.89 8.42
N ASP A 82 -9.45 16.94 9.03
CA ASP A 82 -10.16 17.86 9.92
C ASP A 82 -10.70 19.10 9.19
N MET A 83 -10.71 19.08 7.85
CA MET A 83 -11.09 20.20 7.00
C MET A 83 -12.62 20.28 6.70
N ASP A 84 -13.43 19.72 7.59
CA ASP A 84 -14.89 20.00 7.66
C ASP A 84 -15.17 21.27 8.49
#